data_AF-A0A5K0Z3X2-F1
#
_entry.id   AF-A0A5K0Z3X2-F1
#
_cell.length_a   1.000
_cell.length_b   1.000
_cell.length_c   1.000
_cell.angle_alpha   90.00
_cell.angle_beta   90.00
_cell.angle_gamma   90.00
#
_symmetry.space_group_name_H-M   'P 1'
#
loop_
_entity.id
_entity.type
_entity.pdbx_description
1 polymer ?
#
loop_
_entity_poly.entity_id
_entity_poly.type
_entity_poly.pdbx_seq_one_letter_code
_entity_poly.pdbx_strand_id
1 'polypeptide(L)'
;MRVSSLMSNAPIILNLDCDVYSTDPEAPLRALCFLLDPALCSNLAFVQFPQIFPGINKNDIYGNEYKRLYQINPLGMDGSWGPNYLGTGCFFQRRAFAGPALSPPHPEIVPTGSSSRSGGGERIWRAATLEAAERVAGCHYEKGTEWGST
;
A
#
# COMPACT_ATOMS: atom_id res chain seq x y z
N MET A 1 -0.57 8.90 3.26
CA MET A 1 -1.15 8.87 1.89
C MET A 1 -0.96 10.17 1.11
N ARG A 2 -1.42 11.32 1.63
CA ARG A 2 -1.38 12.64 0.94
C ARG A 2 0.02 13.13 0.54
N VAL A 3 1.00 12.99 1.43
CA VAL A 3 2.39 13.35 1.14
C VAL A 3 2.92 12.54 -0.05
N SER A 4 2.71 11.22 -0.01
CA SER A 4 3.15 10.32 -1.08
C SER A 4 2.50 10.62 -2.44
N SER A 5 1.24 11.10 -2.49
CA SER A 5 0.61 11.50 -3.75
C SER A 5 1.23 12.77 -4.37
N LEU A 6 1.81 13.65 -3.57
CA LEU A 6 2.51 14.84 -4.09
C LEU A 6 3.96 14.57 -4.45
N MET A 7 4.61 13.65 -3.74
CA MET A 7 5.99 13.30 -4.00
C MET A 7 6.07 12.30 -5.16
N SER A 8 5.85 11.01 -4.92
CA SER A 8 6.03 9.98 -5.96
C SER A 8 4.79 9.68 -6.78
N ASN A 9 3.60 9.90 -6.21
CA ASN A 9 2.31 9.46 -6.74
C ASN A 9 2.28 8.01 -7.24
N ALA A 10 3.06 7.11 -6.61
CA ALA A 10 3.17 5.72 -7.04
C ALA A 10 1.80 5.01 -6.98
N PRO A 11 1.39 4.27 -8.02
CA PRO A 11 0.05 3.66 -8.09
C PRO A 11 -0.13 2.50 -7.11
N ILE A 12 0.96 1.90 -6.64
CA ILE A 12 0.97 0.78 -5.69
C ILE A 12 1.70 1.21 -4.43
N ILE A 13 1.18 0.79 -3.28
CA ILE A 13 1.68 1.17 -1.95
C ILE A 13 1.86 -0.08 -1.11
N LEU A 14 3.06 -0.26 -0.56
CA LEU A 14 3.32 -1.27 0.45
C LEU A 14 3.16 -0.66 1.85
N ASN A 15 2.32 -1.26 2.67
CA ASN A 15 2.26 -1.00 4.10
C ASN A 15 3.04 -2.10 4.85
N LEU A 16 3.93 -1.68 5.75
CA LEU A 16 4.84 -2.55 6.48
C LEU A 16 5.16 -1.94 7.85
N ASP A 17 5.04 -2.76 8.90
CA ASP A 17 5.42 -2.40 10.26
C ASP A 17 6.94 -2.45 10.46
N CYS A 18 7.42 -1.78 11.51
CA CYS A 18 8.86 -1.64 11.78
C CYS A 18 9.56 -2.93 12.21
N ASP A 19 8.82 -3.93 12.66
CA ASP A 19 9.30 -5.24 13.10
C ASP A 19 9.07 -6.35 12.07
N VAL A 20 8.57 -6.01 10.88
CA VAL A 20 8.32 -6.95 9.78
C VAL A 20 9.27 -6.67 8.62
N TYR A 21 9.81 -7.73 8.03
CA TYR A 21 10.63 -7.66 6.82
C TYR A 21 10.22 -8.77 5.85
N SER A 22 10.41 -8.53 4.55
CA SER A 22 10.17 -9.57 3.54
C SER A 22 11.31 -10.59 3.55
N THR A 23 10.96 -11.87 3.59
CA THR A 23 11.90 -12.99 3.42
C THR A 23 11.97 -13.48 1.97
N ASP A 24 11.00 -13.10 1.13
CA ASP A 24 10.98 -13.41 -0.30
C ASP A 24 11.31 -12.13 -1.11
N PRO A 25 12.45 -12.08 -1.82
CA PRO A 25 12.78 -10.94 -2.67
C PRO A 25 11.85 -10.82 -3.88
N GLU A 26 11.13 -11.89 -4.27
CA GLU A 26 10.18 -11.88 -5.36
C GLU A 26 8.77 -11.44 -4.92
N ALA A 27 8.53 -11.18 -3.63
CA ALA A 27 7.22 -10.77 -3.13
C ALA A 27 6.61 -9.57 -3.90
N PRO A 28 7.37 -8.51 -4.26
CA PRO A 28 6.84 -7.42 -5.07
C PRO A 28 6.40 -7.88 -6.47
N LEU A 29 7.17 -8.77 -7.12
CA LEU A 29 6.82 -9.31 -8.44
C LEU A 29 5.54 -10.15 -8.37
N ARG A 30 5.41 -11.00 -7.34
CA ARG A 30 4.19 -11.79 -7.11
C ARG A 30 2.97 -10.90 -6.89
N ALA A 31 3.11 -9.83 -6.11
CA ALA A 31 2.03 -8.86 -5.90
C ALA A 31 1.61 -8.18 -7.22
N LEU A 32 2.60 -7.80 -8.04
CA LEU A 32 2.35 -7.16 -9.33
C LEU A 32 1.59 -8.06 -10.30
N CYS A 33 1.79 -9.38 -10.27
CA CYS A 33 1.02 -10.31 -11.10
C CYS A 33 -0.49 -10.13 -10.90
N PHE A 34 -0.97 -9.92 -9.67
CA PHE A 34 -2.40 -9.70 -9.40
C PHE A 34 -2.82 -8.25 -9.65
N LEU A 35 -2.00 -7.29 -9.24
CA LEU A 35 -2.33 -5.86 -9.33
C LEU A 35 -2.35 -5.33 -10.77
N LEU A 36 -1.62 -5.99 -11.67
CA LEU A 36 -1.54 -5.61 -13.09
C LEU A 36 -2.33 -6.55 -14.02
N ASP A 37 -2.95 -7.61 -13.49
CA ASP A 37 -3.79 -8.50 -14.29
C ASP A 37 -5.04 -7.74 -14.78
N PRO A 38 -5.25 -7.55 -16.09
CA PRO A 38 -6.42 -6.85 -16.62
C PRO A 38 -7.77 -7.43 -16.17
N ALA A 39 -7.84 -8.72 -15.85
CA ALA A 39 -9.06 -9.38 -15.40
C ALA A 39 -9.39 -9.08 -13.93
N LEU A 40 -8.37 -8.81 -13.10
CA LEU A 40 -8.53 -8.60 -11.66
C LEU A 40 -8.36 -7.14 -11.25
N CYS A 41 -7.49 -6.40 -11.93
CA CYS A 41 -6.95 -5.13 -11.46
C CYS A 41 -8.04 -4.09 -11.19
N SER A 42 -9.13 -4.07 -11.96
CA SER A 42 -10.22 -3.09 -11.82
C SER A 42 -11.02 -3.25 -10.52
N ASN A 43 -11.14 -4.48 -10.00
CA ASN A 43 -11.91 -4.82 -8.81
C ASN A 43 -11.04 -5.18 -7.60
N LEU A 44 -9.72 -5.28 -7.78
CA LEU A 44 -8.79 -5.61 -6.71
C LEU A 44 -8.34 -4.35 -5.94
N ALA A 45 -8.59 -4.30 -4.63
CA ALA A 45 -8.13 -3.20 -3.78
C ALA A 45 -6.68 -3.40 -3.30
N PHE A 46 -6.31 -4.62 -2.93
CA PHE A 46 -5.00 -4.94 -2.37
C PHE A 46 -4.65 -6.43 -2.48
N VAL A 47 -3.39 -6.76 -2.26
CA VAL A 47 -2.85 -8.12 -2.11
C VAL A 47 -2.22 -8.25 -0.73
N GLN A 48 -2.77 -9.13 0.11
CA GLN A 48 -2.29 -9.38 1.47
C GLN A 48 -1.35 -10.58 1.49
N PHE A 49 -0.14 -10.41 2.02
CA PHE A 49 0.78 -11.52 2.29
C PHE A 49 0.60 -12.06 3.71
N PRO A 50 0.85 -13.36 3.95
CA PRO A 50 0.77 -13.93 5.29
C PRO A 50 1.90 -13.39 6.18
N GLN A 51 1.57 -13.06 7.42
CA GLN A 51 2.56 -12.73 8.45
C GLN A 51 3.05 -14.00 9.14
N ILE A 52 4.36 -14.14 9.29
CA ILE A 52 5.00 -15.31 9.92
C ILE A 52 5.95 -14.82 11.01
N PHE A 53 5.74 -15.31 12.24
CA PHE A 53 6.56 -14.94 13.39
C PHE A 53 7.69 -15.96 13.61
N PRO A 54 8.96 -15.54 13.64
CA PRO A 54 10.08 -16.43 13.91
C PRO A 54 10.22 -16.74 15.40
N GLY A 55 11.02 -17.76 15.73
CA GLY A 55 11.39 -18.06 17.12
C GLY A 55 10.31 -18.73 17.97
N ILE A 56 9.25 -19.24 17.34
CA ILE A 56 8.17 -19.93 18.05
C ILE A 56 8.62 -21.34 18.46
N ASN A 57 8.36 -21.68 19.72
CA ASN A 57 8.68 -23.00 20.25
C ASN A 57 7.78 -24.08 19.66
N LYS A 58 8.23 -25.34 19.66
CA LYS A 58 7.51 -26.47 19.06
C LYS A 58 6.09 -26.69 19.60
N ASN A 59 5.85 -26.34 20.86
CA ASN A 59 4.56 -26.59 21.51
C ASN A 59 3.55 -25.47 21.25
N ASP A 60 4.02 -24.26 20.90
CA ASP A 60 3.25 -23.02 20.71
C ASP A 60 2.04 -22.90 21.66
N ILE A 61 2.26 -23.12 22.96
CA ILE A 61 1.17 -23.18 23.95
C ILE A 61 0.40 -21.85 24.08
N TYR A 62 0.98 -20.76 23.59
CA TYR A 62 0.37 -19.43 23.58
C TYR A 62 -0.30 -19.08 22.23
N GLY A 63 -0.17 -19.94 21.21
CA GLY A 63 -0.78 -19.70 19.89
C GLY A 63 -0.18 -18.51 19.15
N ASN A 64 1.10 -18.23 19.33
CA ASN A 64 1.80 -17.06 18.76
C ASN A 64 1.99 -17.16 17.25
N GLU A 65 1.79 -18.33 16.64
CA GLU A 65 1.78 -18.42 15.17
C GLU A 65 0.55 -17.75 14.56
N TYR A 66 -0.53 -17.54 15.34
CA TYR A 66 -1.79 -16.97 14.89
C TYR A 66 -2.31 -17.57 13.57
N LYS A 67 -2.10 -18.89 13.37
CA LYS A 67 -2.36 -19.62 12.11
C LYS A 67 -3.73 -19.36 11.51
N ARG A 68 -4.76 -19.27 12.37
CA ARG A 68 -6.13 -18.99 11.90
C ARG A 68 -6.22 -17.66 11.17
N LEU A 69 -5.63 -16.61 11.74
CA LEU A 69 -5.70 -15.26 11.20
C LEU A 69 -4.84 -15.08 9.96
N TYR A 70 -3.60 -15.58 9.97
CA TYR A 70 -2.63 -15.29 8.91
C TYR A 70 -2.51 -16.37 7.81
N GLN A 71 -2.98 -17.59 8.06
CA GLN A 71 -2.80 -18.70 7.10
C GLN A 71 -4.13 -19.34 6.71
N ILE A 72 -4.96 -19.75 7.68
CA ILE A 72 -6.15 -20.56 7.40
C ILE A 72 -7.29 -19.69 6.83
N ASN A 73 -7.67 -18.61 7.52
CA ASN A 73 -8.80 -17.78 7.09
C ASN A 73 -8.56 -17.09 5.74
N PRO A 74 -7.38 -16.48 5.47
CA PRO A 74 -7.11 -15.86 4.18
C PRO A 74 -7.29 -16.82 3.00
N LEU A 75 -6.74 -18.03 3.09
CA LEU A 75 -6.86 -19.05 2.04
C LEU A 75 -8.32 -19.47 1.79
N GLY A 76 -9.13 -19.57 2.85
CA GLY A 76 -10.55 -19.90 2.70
C GLY A 76 -11.38 -18.75 2.12
N MET A 77 -11.06 -17.51 2.48
CA MET A 77 -11.81 -16.32 2.01
C MET A 77 -11.47 -15.92 0.58
N ASP A 78 -10.32 -16.33 0.05
CA ASP A 78 -9.89 -16.02 -1.32
C ASP A 78 -10.89 -16.51 -2.39
N GLY A 79 -11.63 -17.59 -2.12
CA GLY A 79 -12.72 -18.07 -2.98
C GLY A 79 -14.03 -17.27 -2.89
N SER A 80 -14.09 -16.20 -2.10
CA SER A 80 -15.28 -15.38 -1.88
C SER A 80 -15.00 -13.90 -2.13
N TRP A 81 -14.62 -13.14 -1.10
CA TRP A 81 -14.38 -11.69 -1.15
C TRP A 81 -12.90 -11.32 -0.97
N GLY A 82 -12.01 -12.32 -0.89
CA GLY A 82 -10.61 -12.12 -0.58
C GLY A 82 -10.33 -12.03 0.93
N PRO A 83 -9.03 -12.02 1.31
CA PRO A 83 -8.62 -11.94 2.70
C PRO A 83 -8.86 -10.55 3.32
N ASN A 84 -8.97 -10.50 4.64
CA ASN A 84 -8.98 -9.23 5.37
C ASN A 84 -7.62 -8.54 5.27
N TYR A 85 -7.60 -7.21 5.41
CA TYR A 85 -6.37 -6.47 5.69
C TYR A 85 -5.95 -6.70 7.15
N LEU A 86 -4.69 -7.10 7.36
CA LEU A 86 -4.20 -7.55 8.67
C LEU A 86 -3.18 -6.59 9.32
N GLY A 87 -3.01 -5.39 8.79
CA GLY A 87 -2.20 -4.33 9.41
C GLY A 87 -0.80 -4.14 8.83
N THR A 88 -0.23 -5.15 8.16
CA THR A 88 1.13 -5.12 7.59
C THR A 88 1.25 -6.07 6.39
N GLY A 89 2.35 -5.98 5.63
CA GLY A 89 2.66 -6.90 4.53
C GLY A 89 1.65 -6.87 3.38
N CYS A 90 1.07 -5.71 3.11
CA CYS A 90 -0.04 -5.57 2.16
C CYS A 90 0.28 -4.55 1.07
N PHE A 91 0.09 -4.95 -0.19
CA PHE A 91 0.24 -4.09 -1.36
C PHE A 91 -1.12 -3.57 -1.80
N PHE A 92 -1.34 -2.27 -1.69
CA PHE A 92 -2.59 -1.61 -2.06
C PHE A 92 -2.50 -0.94 -3.43
N GLN A 93 -3.60 -0.93 -4.16
CA GLN A 93 -3.81 0.07 -5.21
C GLN A 93 -4.12 1.41 -4.57
N ARG A 94 -3.41 2.47 -4.95
CA ARG A 94 -3.62 3.82 -4.41
C ARG A 94 -5.07 4.27 -4.57
N ARG A 95 -5.70 3.96 -5.70
CA ARG A 95 -7.09 4.32 -5.99
C ARG A 95 -8.09 3.73 -5.00
N ALA A 96 -7.75 2.65 -4.29
CA ALA A 96 -8.61 2.10 -3.24
C ALA A 96 -8.76 3.03 -2.03
N PHE A 97 -7.83 3.97 -1.84
CA PHE A 97 -7.92 5.01 -0.79
C PHE A 97 -8.57 6.30 -1.28
N ALA A 98 -8.79 6.45 -2.58
CA ALA A 98 -9.59 7.54 -3.09
C ALA A 98 -11.06 7.17 -2.81
N GLY A 99 -11.74 7.98 -2.01
CA GLY A 99 -13.17 7.80 -1.73
C GLY A 99 -14.02 7.84 -3.02
N PRO A 100 -15.36 7.67 -2.90
CA PRO A 100 -16.25 7.78 -4.06
C PRO A 100 -15.96 9.08 -4.81
N ALA A 101 -15.72 8.95 -6.12
CA ALA A 101 -15.11 9.97 -6.95
C ALA A 101 -15.90 11.30 -6.95
N LEU A 102 -15.51 12.24 -6.09
CA LEU A 102 -15.93 13.65 -6.18
C LEU A 102 -15.13 14.42 -7.25
N SER A 103 -14.04 13.83 -7.73
CA SER A 103 -13.24 14.34 -8.85
C SER A 103 -12.72 13.16 -9.67
N PRO A 104 -12.61 13.28 -11.01
CA PRO A 104 -11.99 12.24 -11.81
C PRO A 104 -10.60 11.93 -11.24
N PRO A 105 -10.19 10.65 -11.23
CA PRO A 105 -8.85 10.30 -10.77
C PRO A 105 -7.87 11.20 -11.52
N HIS A 106 -7.00 11.89 -10.77
CA HIS A 106 -5.79 12.43 -11.39
C HIS A 106 -5.19 11.28 -12.19
N PRO A 107 -4.90 11.46 -13.49
CA PRO A 107 -4.42 10.36 -14.32
C PRO A 107 -3.32 9.67 -13.54
N GLU A 108 -3.56 8.39 -13.21
CA GLU A 108 -2.50 7.54 -12.69
C GLU A 108 -1.32 7.79 -13.61
N ILE A 109 -0.18 8.19 -13.04
CA ILE A 109 1.01 8.41 -13.83
C ILE A 109 1.31 7.05 -14.46
N VAL A 110 0.85 6.88 -15.70
CA VAL A 110 1.35 5.86 -16.61
C VAL A 110 2.86 6.02 -16.51
N PRO A 111 3.63 4.95 -16.28
CA PRO A 111 5.09 5.04 -16.35
C PRO A 111 5.46 5.29 -17.82
N THR A 112 5.23 6.52 -18.30
CA THR A 112 5.94 7.08 -19.42
C THR A 112 7.39 7.12 -18.99
N GLY A 113 8.18 6.25 -19.61
CA GLY A 113 9.62 6.19 -19.40
C GLY A 113 10.26 7.57 -19.51
N SER A 114 11.43 7.67 -18.89
CA SER A 114 12.36 8.80 -18.90
C SER A 114 12.06 9.96 -17.95
N SER A 115 12.29 9.74 -16.65
CA SER A 115 13.17 10.67 -15.93
C SER A 115 14.60 10.30 -16.33
N SER A 116 15.11 10.98 -17.35
CA SER A 116 16.52 10.97 -17.72
C SER A 116 17.39 11.11 -16.46
N ARG A 117 18.26 10.13 -16.24
CA ARG A 117 19.33 10.18 -15.23
C ARG A 117 20.30 11.28 -15.62
N SER A 118 20.05 12.49 -15.17
CA SER A 118 21.06 13.55 -15.14
C SER A 118 21.88 13.34 -13.87
N GLY A 119 23.14 12.92 -14.03
CA GLY A 119 24.09 12.83 -12.93
C GLY A 119 24.36 14.22 -12.34
N GLY A 120 24.20 14.35 -11.03
CA GLY A 120 24.42 15.58 -10.27
C GLY A 120 23.56 15.55 -9.02
N GLY A 121 24.14 15.84 -7.85
CA GLY A 121 23.46 15.81 -6.55
C GLY A 121 22.43 16.93 -6.37
N GLU A 122 21.44 17.00 -7.25
CA GLU A 122 20.31 17.92 -7.16
C GLU A 122 19.14 17.28 -6.42
N ARG A 123 18.49 18.11 -5.61
CA ARG A 123 17.38 17.77 -4.74
C ARG A 123 16.26 17.13 -5.58
N ILE A 124 15.96 15.84 -5.34
CA ILE A 124 14.99 15.01 -6.08
C ILE A 124 13.61 15.70 -6.23
N TRP A 125 13.30 16.65 -5.34
CA TRP A 125 12.03 17.38 -5.31
C TRP A 125 12.23 18.90 -5.34
N ARG A 126 11.38 19.59 -6.11
CA ARG A 126 11.32 21.06 -6.13
C ARG A 126 10.90 21.60 -4.76
N ALA A 127 11.37 22.80 -4.41
CA ALA A 127 11.01 23.45 -3.13
C ALA A 127 9.49 23.55 -2.95
N ALA A 128 8.76 23.93 -3.99
CA ALA A 128 7.30 24.00 -3.97
C ALA A 128 6.62 22.64 -3.68
N THR A 129 7.18 21.52 -4.17
CA THR A 129 6.66 20.17 -3.87
C THR A 129 6.84 19.82 -2.40
N LEU A 130 7.98 20.21 -1.80
CA LEU A 130 8.27 19.96 -0.39
C LEU A 130 7.40 20.81 0.53
N GLU A 131 7.18 22.08 0.19
CA GLU A 131 6.28 22.97 0.92
C GLU A 131 4.82 22.47 0.86
N ALA A 132 4.37 22.03 -0.32
CA ALA A 132 3.05 21.43 -0.46
C ALA A 132 2.93 20.11 0.33
N ALA A 133 3.98 19.28 0.33
CA ALA A 133 4.04 18.04 1.10
C ALA A 133 3.96 18.32 2.62
N GLU A 134 4.67 19.33 3.12
CA GLU A 134 4.62 19.75 4.53
C GLU A 134 3.20 20.18 4.92
N ARG A 135 2.54 20.99 4.08
CA ARG A 135 1.16 21.42 4.31
C ARG A 135 0.19 20.25 4.43
N VAL A 136 0.25 19.27 3.53
CA VAL A 136 -0.64 18.09 3.58
C VAL A 136 -0.25 17.07 4.66
N ALA A 137 0.93 17.19 5.25
CA ALA A 137 1.36 16.38 6.39
C ALA A 137 0.72 16.86 7.70
N GLY A 138 0.26 18.12 7.76
CA GLY A 138 -0.32 18.72 8.95
C GLY A 138 -1.57 17.98 9.47
N CYS A 139 -1.67 17.85 10.80
CA CYS A 139 -2.84 17.28 11.48
C CYS A 139 -4.11 18.14 11.34
N HIS A 140 -3.95 19.44 11.09
CA HIS A 140 -5.03 20.40 10.89
C HIS A 140 -5.44 20.55 9.41
N TYR A 141 -4.84 19.77 8.50
CA TYR A 141 -5.07 19.92 7.06
C TYR A 141 -6.55 19.78 6.68
N GLU A 142 -7.28 18.87 7.33
CA GLU A 142 -8.72 18.64 7.10
C GLU A 142 -9.62 19.55 7.94
N LYS A 143 -9.06 20.48 8.72
CA LYS A 143 -9.88 21.33 9.59
C LYS A 143 -10.73 22.26 8.73
N GLY A 144 -12.05 22.09 8.80
CA GLY A 144 -13.01 22.88 8.02
C GLY A 144 -13.24 22.35 6.60
N THR A 145 -12.77 21.14 6.28
CA THR A 145 -13.20 20.39 5.09
C THR A 145 -14.39 19.49 5.45
N GLU A 146 -15.11 18.99 4.44
CA GLU A 146 -16.14 17.95 4.59
C GLU A 146 -15.53 16.54 4.82
N TRP A 147 -14.23 16.45 5.10
CA TRP A 147 -13.59 15.17 5.35
C TRP A 147 -14.08 14.57 6.67
N GLY A 148 -14.76 13.43 6.59
CA GLY A 148 -15.30 12.72 7.76
C GLY A 148 -16.70 13.19 8.21
N SER A 149 -17.33 14.12 7.48
CA SER A 149 -18.76 14.40 7.67
C SER A 149 -19.59 13.26 7.08
N THR A 150 -20.44 12.64 7.89
CA THR A 150 -21.40 11.59 7.51
C THR A 150 -22.82 12.11 7.50
#